data_AF-A0A7W8F630-F1
#
_entry.id   AF-A0A7W8F630-F1
#
_cell.length_a   1.000
_cell.length_b   1.000
_cell.length_c   1.000
_cell.angle_alpha   90.00
_cell.angle_beta   90.00
_cell.angle_gamma   90.00
#
_symmetry.space_group_name_H-M   'P 1'
#
loop_
_entity.id
_entity.type
_entity.pdbx_description
1 polymer ?
#
loop_
_entity_poly.entity_id
_entity_poly.type
_entity_poly.pdbx_seq_one_letter_code
_entity_poly.pdbx_strand_id
1 'polypeptide(L)'
;MTTNSTHDRLTPARPWGIGRLRPYPTTVKLPFTTVGLDPASQTGVFRDHLGHVVEMGKHGTSCGTETSTATNLDSQPDQGHDQDSQGD
;
A
#
# COMPACT_ATOMS: atom_id res chain seq x y z
N MET A 1 -57.07 1.65 35.51
CA MET A 1 -55.60 1.80 35.30
C MET A 1 -55.17 0.70 34.35
N THR A 2 -54.91 1.02 33.09
CA THR A 2 -54.46 0.05 32.07
C THR A 2 -53.27 0.64 31.36
N THR A 3 -52.08 0.11 31.65
CA THR A 3 -50.82 0.51 31.03
C THR A 3 -50.68 -0.19 29.68
N ASN A 4 -50.69 0.60 28.61
CA ASN A 4 -50.50 0.11 27.25
C ASN A 4 -48.98 0.02 26.98
N SER A 5 -48.39 -1.16 27.17
CA SER A 5 -46.97 -1.39 26.88
C SER A 5 -46.80 -1.92 25.46
N THR A 6 -46.74 -1.00 24.50
CA THR A 6 -46.32 -1.29 23.13
C THR A 6 -44.84 -1.66 23.15
N HIS A 7 -44.52 -2.95 22.99
CA HIS A 7 -43.14 -3.37 22.71
C HIS A 7 -42.83 -3.01 21.26
N ASP A 8 -42.11 -1.90 21.06
CA ASP A 8 -41.56 -1.54 19.76
C ASP A 8 -40.46 -2.55 19.40
N ARG A 9 -40.82 -3.51 18.56
CA ARG A 9 -39.95 -4.61 18.16
C ARG A 9 -38.96 -4.07 17.12
N LEU A 10 -37.86 -3.50 17.60
CA LEU A 10 -36.73 -3.10 16.76
C LEU A 10 -36.26 -4.30 15.93
N THR A 11 -36.42 -4.22 14.61
CA THR A 11 -35.83 -5.19 13.70
C THR A 11 -34.34 -4.88 13.63
N PRO A 12 -33.43 -5.81 13.97
CA PRO A 12 -32.01 -5.53 13.92
C PRO A 12 -31.61 -5.25 12.46
N ALA A 13 -31.26 -3.99 12.20
CA ALA A 13 -30.72 -3.58 10.91
C ALA A 13 -29.35 -4.24 10.72
N ARG A 14 -29.10 -4.76 9.52
CA ARG A 14 -27.81 -5.36 9.19
C ARG A 14 -26.71 -4.29 9.33
N PRO A 15 -25.64 -4.52 10.11
CA PRO A 15 -24.56 -3.55 10.24
C PRO A 15 -23.96 -3.21 8.88
N TRP A 16 -23.69 -1.93 8.65
CA TRP A 16 -23.23 -1.40 7.35
C TRP A 16 -22.05 -2.21 6.77
N GLY A 17 -21.15 -2.67 7.64
CA GLY A 17 -19.92 -3.37 7.25
C GLY A 17 -20.18 -4.75 6.63
N ILE A 18 -21.19 -5.48 7.06
CA ILE A 18 -21.46 -6.83 6.54
C ILE A 18 -21.95 -6.78 5.08
N GLY A 19 -22.61 -5.68 4.68
CA GLY A 19 -23.02 -5.45 3.29
C GLY A 19 -21.86 -5.21 2.32
N ARG A 20 -20.67 -4.92 2.84
CA ARG A 20 -19.49 -4.58 2.04
C ARG A 20 -18.38 -5.61 2.13
N LEU A 21 -18.55 -6.67 2.93
CA LEU A 21 -17.64 -7.82 2.89
C LEU A 21 -17.71 -8.47 1.52
N ARG A 22 -16.54 -8.68 0.92
CA ARG A 22 -16.35 -9.49 -0.28
C ARG A 22 -15.33 -10.59 0.04
N PRO A 23 -15.37 -11.72 -0.69
CA PRO A 23 -14.30 -12.70 -0.60
C PRO A 23 -12.94 -12.03 -0.80
N TYR A 24 -11.93 -12.50 -0.07
CA TYR A 24 -10.56 -12.11 -0.36
C TYR A 24 -10.22 -12.48 -1.81
N PRO A 25 -9.41 -11.67 -2.50
CA PRO A 25 -8.87 -12.05 -3.79
C PRO A 25 -8.20 -13.41 -3.72
N THR A 26 -8.33 -14.20 -4.78
CA THR A 26 -7.61 -15.46 -4.91
C THR A 26 -6.11 -15.20 -4.86
N THR A 27 -5.39 -15.90 -3.99
CA THR A 27 -3.94 -15.86 -3.94
C THR A 27 -3.36 -16.98 -4.79
N VAL A 28 -2.29 -16.68 -5.52
CA VAL A 28 -1.50 -17.66 -6.27
C VAL A 28 -0.16 -17.85 -5.55
N LYS A 29 0.27 -19.10 -5.38
CA LYS A 29 1.64 -19.39 -4.95
C LYS A 29 2.54 -19.36 -6.17
N LEU A 30 3.51 -18.45 -6.18
CA LEU A 30 4.57 -18.44 -7.18
C LEU A 30 5.69 -19.41 -6.75
N PRO A 31 6.34 -20.10 -7.70
CA PRO A 31 7.51 -20.90 -7.39
C PRO A 31 8.65 -20.01 -6.89
N PHE A 32 9.52 -20.58 -6.05
CA PHE A 32 10.76 -19.93 -5.67
C PHE A 32 11.63 -19.70 -6.92
N THR A 33 12.14 -18.49 -7.10
CA THR A 33 13.16 -18.17 -8.10
C THR A 33 14.36 -17.56 -7.39
N THR A 34 15.56 -17.87 -7.87
CA THR A 34 16.82 -17.33 -7.33
C THR A 34 17.40 -16.31 -8.28
N VAL A 35 18.02 -15.27 -7.71
CA VAL A 35 18.83 -14.31 -8.46
C VAL A 35 20.24 -14.87 -8.56
N GLY A 36 20.79 -14.93 -9.78
CA GLY A 36 22.20 -15.26 -10.00
C GLY A 36 23.08 -14.02 -9.98
N LEU A 37 24.38 -14.17 -9.76
CA LEU A 37 25.35 -13.10 -10.00
C LEU A 37 26.04 -13.36 -11.34
N ASP A 38 26.15 -12.34 -12.19
CA ASP A 38 27.05 -12.38 -13.33
C ASP A 38 28.51 -12.20 -12.83
N PRO A 39 29.41 -13.18 -13.05
CA PRO A 39 30.78 -13.10 -12.56
C PRO A 39 31.58 -11.94 -13.16
N ALA A 40 31.24 -11.48 -14.37
CA ALA A 40 31.97 -10.41 -15.04
C ALA A 40 31.59 -9.03 -14.49
N SER A 41 30.29 -8.71 -14.43
CA SER A 41 29.81 -7.41 -13.97
C SER A 41 29.54 -7.33 -12.47
N GLN A 42 29.50 -8.47 -11.77
CA GLN A 42 29.08 -8.57 -10.37
C GLN A 42 27.68 -8.01 -10.12
N THR A 43 26.80 -8.12 -11.11
CA THR A 43 25.40 -7.67 -11.02
C THR A 43 24.43 -8.85 -10.91
N GLY A 44 23.26 -8.59 -10.32
CA GLY A 44 22.20 -9.59 -10.20
C GLY A 44 21.50 -9.84 -11.53
N VAL A 45 21.36 -11.11 -11.92
CA VAL A 45 20.64 -11.56 -13.12
C VAL A 45 19.39 -12.32 -12.71
N PHE A 46 18.23 -11.77 -13.06
CA PHE A 46 16.94 -12.40 -12.86
C PHE A 46 16.58 -13.24 -14.10
N ARG A 47 15.99 -14.42 -13.88
CA ARG A 47 15.53 -15.29 -14.97
C ARG A 47 14.07 -15.69 -14.79
N ASP A 48 13.35 -15.81 -15.91
CA ASP A 48 11.99 -16.34 -15.94
C ASP A 48 11.98 -17.87 -15.76
N HIS A 49 10.78 -18.45 -15.74
CA HIS A 49 10.58 -19.89 -15.61
C HIS A 49 11.11 -20.71 -16.80
N LEU A 50 11.41 -20.07 -17.94
CA LEU A 50 12.04 -20.68 -19.11
C LEU A 50 13.56 -20.46 -19.13
N GLY A 51 14.10 -19.71 -18.16
CA GLY A 51 15.52 -19.40 -18.04
C GLY A 51 15.97 -18.15 -18.79
N HIS A 52 15.06 -17.39 -19.40
CA HIS A 52 15.40 -16.15 -20.09
C HIS A 52 15.69 -15.03 -19.09
N VAL A 53 16.67 -14.19 -19.42
CA VAL A 53 16.99 -13.01 -18.60
C VAL A 53 15.80 -12.06 -18.62
N VAL A 54 15.37 -11.64 -17.44
CA VAL A 54 14.32 -10.64 -17.26
C VAL A 54 14.99 -9.30 -17.06
N GLU A 55 14.75 -8.38 -18.00
CA GLU A 55 15.14 -6.98 -17.84
C GLU A 55 14.23 -6.33 -16.80
N MET A 56 14.79 -6.06 -15.62
CA MET A 56 14.14 -5.24 -14.62
C MET A 56 14.32 -3.79 -15.09
N GLY A 57 13.27 -3.19 -15.65
CA GLY A 57 13.33 -1.87 -16.28
C GLY A 57 13.96 -0.77 -15.41
N LYS A 58 14.28 0.40 -15.99
CA LYS A 58 14.91 1.51 -15.27
C LYS A 58 14.07 1.87 -14.04
N HIS A 59 14.59 1.58 -12.84
CA HIS A 59 14.00 2.06 -11.60
C HIS A 59 14.38 3.53 -11.44
N GLY A 60 13.39 4.42 -11.51
CA GLY A 60 13.58 5.82 -11.11
C GLY A 60 13.79 5.88 -9.60
N THR A 61 14.92 6.41 -9.18
CA THR A 61 15.15 6.74 -7.77
C THR A 61 14.54 8.11 -7.51
N SER A 62 13.40 8.18 -6.83
CA SER A 62 12.85 9.46 -6.40
C SER A 62 13.70 10.01 -5.25
N CYS A 63 14.32 11.18 -5.42
CA CYS A 63 14.99 11.92 -4.35
C CYS A 63 14.00 12.91 -3.74
N GLY A 64 13.56 12.69 -2.50
CA GLY A 64 12.78 13.67 -1.73
C GLY A 64 13.70 14.66 -1.02
N THR A 65 13.40 15.96 -1.10
CA THR A 65 14.04 16.98 -0.27
C THR A 65 13.21 17.15 1.00
N GLU A 66 13.78 16.84 2.16
CA GLU A 66 13.11 17.06 3.45
C GLU A 66 13.24 18.52 3.88
N THR A 67 12.13 19.21 4.15
CA THR A 67 12.12 20.55 4.76
C THR A 67 12.15 20.44 6.30
N SER A 68 13.10 21.14 6.95
CA SER A 68 13.29 21.08 8.40
C SER A 68 12.06 21.59 9.19
N THR A 69 11.54 20.74 10.08
CA THR A 69 10.49 21.09 11.04
C THR A 69 11.00 22.08 12.10
N ALA A 70 10.38 23.27 12.19
CA ALA A 70 10.63 24.25 13.26
C ALA A 70 9.53 24.19 14.34
N THR A 71 9.93 24.07 15.61
CA THR A 71 9.08 23.78 16.78
C THR A 71 8.68 25.01 17.60
N ASN A 72 8.44 26.18 17.00
CA ASN A 72 8.00 27.38 17.72
C ASN A 72 6.57 27.85 17.33
N LEU A 73 5.85 28.36 18.31
CA LEU A 73 4.39 28.47 18.46
C LEU A 73 3.77 29.82 18.02
N ASP A 74 4.54 30.76 17.48
CA ASP A 74 4.08 32.16 17.35
C ASP A 74 3.59 32.58 15.95
N SER A 75 3.76 31.78 14.89
CA SER A 75 3.15 32.12 13.58
C SER A 75 3.12 30.88 12.70
N GLN A 76 1.97 30.56 12.11
CA GLN A 76 1.78 29.37 11.26
C GLN A 76 2.84 29.27 10.15
N PRO A 77 3.46 28.09 9.99
CA PRO A 77 3.53 27.48 8.67
C PRO A 77 3.01 26.05 8.69
N ASP A 78 2.10 25.77 7.76
CA ASP A 78 1.85 24.45 7.22
C ASP A 78 3.13 24.00 6.49
N GLN A 79 3.67 22.85 6.89
CA GLN A 79 4.77 22.22 6.18
C GLN A 79 4.16 21.48 4.99
N GLY A 80 4.29 22.07 3.80
CA GLY A 80 3.96 21.38 2.56
C GLY A 80 4.78 20.11 2.43
N HIS A 81 4.14 19.00 2.07
CA HIS A 81 4.81 17.76 1.70
C HIS A 81 5.12 17.82 0.20
N ASP A 82 6.11 18.62 -0.21
CA ASP A 82 6.57 18.64 -1.60
C ASP A 82 7.46 17.42 -1.87
N GLN A 83 6.81 16.31 -2.19
CA GLN A 83 7.50 15.14 -2.72
C GLN A 83 7.82 15.39 -4.21
N ASP A 84 8.90 16.12 -4.46
CA ASP A 84 9.44 16.29 -5.81
C ASP A 84 9.89 14.92 -6.34
N SER A 85 9.07 14.32 -7.20
CA SER A 85 9.40 13.07 -7.87
C SER A 85 10.23 13.37 -9.12
N GLN A 86 11.49 13.77 -8.94
CA GLN A 86 12.45 13.81 -10.05
C GLN A 86 12.88 12.37 -10.33
N GLY A 87 12.30 11.77 -11.37
CA GLY A 87 12.72 10.49 -11.92
C GLY A 87 13.66 10.73 -13.11
N ASP A 88 14.75 9.98 -13.16
CA ASP A 88 15.76 10.04 -14.21
C ASP A 88 15.39 9.20 -15.45
#